data_AF-A0A7C7YB80-F1
#
_entry.id   AF-A0A7C7YB80-F1
#
_cell.length_a   1.000
_cell.length_b   1.000
_cell.length_c   1.000
_cell.angle_alpha   90.00
_cell.angle_beta   90.00
_cell.angle_gamma   90.00
#
_symmetry.space_group_name_H-M   'P 1'
#
loop_
_entity.id
_entity.type
_entity.pdbx_description
1 polymer ?
#
loop_
_entity_poly.entity_id
_entity_poly.type
_entity_poly.pdbx_seq_one_letter_code
_entity_poly.pdbx_strand_id
1 'polypeptide(L)'
;MSPIFLNTQKLDANKNDSLFDFADSLSVRVPTSCGRTGECHECIVEVRKGMDALTTTTEEEKFLRGNYRLACQACVADPEADIEFTVLRRQPRILTTGVKRETEINPAYVRVGDDVVFVGGAEGPVVVDKYRDAIYGIAIDVGTTTVVMNLVNLESGDTEYTASFENPQRFGGSDIMNRIVYDGGEDAGELRAVMVSSINFEIGEMVRALKIRRRQIFEIVAVGNTTMRELFFGIDVQSIGQRPYRSPVEEEFRAKQRTTTALSTTAAALGLRIHPKATVYGGPLISSHLGADTAADLLAIGIEDQIEPIILVDVGTNTEVVIGNRDRLLAASCPAGPAFEGGEVTYGMPGYDGAVERVTINDTGEVDSQVIGDADPIGICGSGLIDLLAELRRTNLMNDLGKFNDGAKEYEFSVVNNLTISRADVSALAQAKAANYCGQAIVLREYGLPIEKFEKLYLAGGFANYVDESNAIDIGFIANMPLEKVEKVGNAALEGAGIMLLSTVKREEIEKLTATIEHVELETAPDFFEFFVEGCHFKSMDTT
;
A
#
# COMPACT_ATOMS: atom_id res chain seq x y z
N MET A 1 -14.21 -10.08 -37.04
CA MET A 1 -14.07 -9.16 -35.90
C MET A 1 -14.10 -9.98 -34.64
N SER A 2 -12.92 -10.13 -34.06
CA SER A 2 -12.77 -10.71 -32.74
C SER A 2 -13.03 -9.61 -31.70
N PRO A 3 -13.55 -9.98 -30.52
CA PRO A 3 -13.83 -9.01 -29.49
C PRO A 3 -12.59 -8.42 -28.83
N ILE A 4 -12.72 -7.17 -28.40
CA ILE A 4 -11.88 -6.60 -27.34
C ILE A 4 -12.62 -6.73 -26.02
N PHE A 5 -11.88 -7.16 -25.01
CA PHE A 5 -12.33 -7.24 -23.63
C PHE A 5 -11.64 -6.15 -22.80
N LEU A 6 -12.45 -5.31 -22.15
CA LEU A 6 -12.01 -4.45 -21.06
C LEU A 6 -12.52 -5.06 -19.75
N ASN A 7 -11.62 -5.63 -18.94
CA ASN A 7 -11.99 -6.55 -17.86
C ASN A 7 -12.89 -7.70 -18.41
N THR A 8 -14.17 -7.75 -18.04
CA THR A 8 -15.14 -8.76 -18.51
C THR A 8 -16.08 -8.25 -19.60
N GLN A 9 -15.99 -6.97 -19.97
CA GLN A 9 -16.91 -6.32 -20.91
C GLN A 9 -16.42 -6.44 -22.35
N LYS A 10 -17.30 -6.90 -23.24
CA LYS A 10 -17.00 -7.25 -24.63
C LYS A 10 -17.45 -6.14 -25.60
N LEU A 11 -16.55 -5.73 -26.50
CA LEU A 11 -16.82 -4.81 -27.61
C LEU A 11 -16.24 -5.32 -28.93
N ASP A 12 -16.78 -4.81 -30.04
CA ASP A 12 -16.26 -5.11 -31.38
C ASP A 12 -15.01 -4.27 -31.66
N ALA A 13 -13.91 -4.91 -32.09
CA ALA A 13 -12.67 -4.24 -32.46
C ALA A 13 -12.76 -3.60 -33.85
N ASN A 14 -12.50 -2.30 -34.01
CA ASN A 14 -12.15 -1.74 -35.32
C ASN A 14 -10.66 -1.44 -35.41
N LYS A 15 -10.11 -1.62 -36.61
CA LYS A 15 -8.72 -1.27 -36.90
C LYS A 15 -8.50 0.23 -36.66
N ASN A 16 -7.39 0.57 -36.01
CA ASN A 16 -6.97 1.90 -35.59
C ASN A 16 -7.76 2.52 -34.42
N ASP A 17 -8.76 1.86 -33.86
CA ASP A 17 -9.33 2.31 -32.58
C ASP A 17 -8.25 2.16 -31.50
N SER A 18 -8.08 3.20 -30.68
CA SER A 18 -7.15 3.15 -29.55
C SER A 18 -7.79 2.43 -28.37
N LEU A 19 -7.00 1.79 -27.51
CA LEU A 19 -7.49 1.23 -26.24
C LEU A 19 -8.21 2.29 -25.39
N PHE A 20 -7.86 3.57 -25.54
CA PHE A 20 -8.56 4.70 -24.92
C PHE A 20 -9.99 4.85 -25.46
N ASP A 21 -10.20 4.74 -26.77
CA ASP A 21 -11.53 4.85 -27.38
C ASP A 21 -12.46 3.75 -26.91
N PHE A 22 -11.93 2.54 -26.71
CA PHE A 22 -12.67 1.44 -26.09
C PHE A 22 -13.08 1.77 -24.65
N ALA A 23 -12.16 2.28 -23.83
CA ALA A 23 -12.46 2.67 -22.46
C ALA A 23 -13.55 3.76 -22.40
N ASP A 24 -13.47 4.78 -23.25
CA ASP A 24 -14.49 5.83 -23.37
C ASP A 24 -15.87 5.26 -23.72
N SER A 25 -15.92 4.30 -24.65
CA SER A 25 -17.18 3.70 -25.10
C SER A 25 -17.90 2.92 -23.98
N LEU A 26 -17.14 2.37 -23.03
CA LEU A 26 -17.65 1.70 -21.82
C LEU A 26 -17.83 2.67 -20.64
N SER A 27 -17.61 3.97 -20.85
CA SER A 27 -17.58 4.97 -19.78
C SER A 27 -16.57 4.61 -18.67
N VAL A 28 -15.54 3.84 -19.01
CA VAL A 28 -14.43 3.51 -18.11
C VAL A 28 -13.38 4.60 -18.23
N ARG A 29 -13.02 5.18 -17.09
CA ARG A 29 -12.26 6.41 -17.07
C ARG A 29 -10.75 6.17 -17.06
N VAL A 30 -10.09 6.52 -18.16
CA VAL A 30 -8.63 6.54 -18.28
C VAL A 30 -8.11 7.97 -18.09
N PRO A 31 -7.09 8.23 -17.25
CA PRO A 31 -6.56 9.57 -17.08
C PRO A 31 -5.85 10.08 -18.33
N THR A 32 -6.05 11.35 -18.63
CA THR A 32 -5.29 12.06 -19.66
C THR A 32 -5.31 13.56 -19.40
N SER A 33 -4.12 14.15 -19.27
CA SER A 33 -3.90 15.59 -19.17
C SER A 33 -3.36 16.21 -20.47
N CYS A 34 -2.81 15.39 -21.38
CA CYS A 34 -2.23 15.85 -22.66
C CYS A 34 -3.22 15.82 -23.83
N GLY A 35 -4.45 15.33 -23.63
CA GLY A 35 -5.40 15.17 -24.72
C GLY A 35 -4.99 14.07 -25.71
N ARG A 36 -4.46 12.95 -25.20
CA ARG A 36 -4.12 11.72 -25.96
C ARG A 36 -2.88 11.81 -26.86
N THR A 37 -1.95 12.73 -26.62
CA THR A 37 -0.65 12.78 -27.34
C THR A 37 0.38 11.78 -26.83
N GLY A 38 0.15 11.17 -25.67
CA GLY A 38 1.11 10.28 -25.00
C GLY A 38 1.97 11.01 -23.97
N GLU A 39 2.30 12.29 -24.19
CA GLU A 39 3.29 13.08 -23.43
C GLU A 39 3.01 13.24 -21.92
N CYS A 40 1.81 12.94 -21.43
CA CYS A 40 1.53 12.99 -19.98
C CYS A 40 1.87 11.70 -19.23
N HIS A 41 2.06 10.58 -19.94
CA HIS A 41 2.33 9.25 -19.37
C HIS A 41 1.25 8.73 -18.37
N GLU A 42 0.05 9.31 -18.36
CA GLU A 42 -1.00 8.95 -17.39
C GLU A 42 -1.84 7.72 -17.80
N CYS A 43 -2.13 7.57 -19.10
CA CYS A 43 -3.11 6.61 -19.60
C CYS A 43 -2.59 5.17 -19.68
N ILE A 44 -1.85 4.72 -18.66
CA ILE A 44 -1.22 3.40 -18.61
C ILE A 44 -2.31 2.33 -18.45
N VAL A 45 -2.20 1.27 -19.26
CA VAL A 45 -3.06 0.08 -19.21
C VAL A 45 -2.22 -1.18 -19.26
N GLU A 46 -2.73 -2.25 -18.65
CA GLU A 46 -2.14 -3.58 -18.68
C GLU A 46 -2.83 -4.42 -19.76
N VAL A 47 -2.08 -4.93 -20.74
CA VAL A 47 -2.59 -5.81 -21.80
C VAL A 47 -2.43 -7.26 -21.34
N ARG A 48 -3.53 -7.97 -21.10
CA ARG A 48 -3.53 -9.37 -20.64
C ARG A 48 -3.42 -10.36 -21.79
N LYS A 49 -4.01 -10.02 -22.94
CA LYS A 49 -4.01 -10.86 -24.16
C LYS A 49 -3.97 -9.97 -25.40
N GLY A 50 -3.32 -10.46 -26.46
CA GLY A 50 -3.36 -9.80 -27.77
C GLY A 50 -2.40 -8.62 -27.91
N MET A 51 -1.28 -8.59 -27.17
CA MET A 51 -0.27 -7.55 -27.31
C MET A 51 0.24 -7.43 -28.75
N ASP A 52 0.47 -8.57 -29.43
CA ASP A 52 0.93 -8.62 -30.81
C ASP A 52 -0.11 -8.13 -31.83
N ALA A 53 -1.36 -7.96 -31.41
CA ALA A 53 -2.45 -7.44 -32.23
C ALA A 53 -2.58 -5.91 -32.15
N LEU A 54 -1.76 -5.24 -31.34
CA LEU A 54 -1.68 -3.79 -31.22
C LEU A 54 -0.61 -3.21 -32.14
N THR A 55 -0.68 -1.90 -32.39
CA THR A 55 0.38 -1.15 -33.06
C THR A 55 1.70 -1.26 -32.32
N THR A 56 2.80 -1.16 -33.07
CA THR A 56 4.16 -1.09 -32.50
C THR A 56 4.26 0.05 -31.50
N THR A 57 5.06 -0.14 -30.46
CA THR A 57 5.29 0.86 -29.41
C THR A 57 5.80 2.18 -29.99
N THR A 58 5.24 3.30 -29.53
CA THR A 58 5.70 4.64 -29.90
C THR A 58 6.90 5.09 -29.06
N GLU A 59 7.46 6.26 -29.36
CA GLU A 59 8.57 6.84 -28.58
C GLU A 59 8.13 7.15 -27.14
N GLU A 60 6.90 7.63 -26.98
CA GLU A 60 6.26 7.97 -25.71
C GLU A 60 5.95 6.72 -24.86
N GLU A 61 6.05 5.51 -25.42
CA GLU A 61 5.83 4.26 -24.70
C GLU A 61 7.13 3.58 -24.26
N LYS A 62 8.30 4.11 -24.64
CA LYS A 62 9.60 3.47 -24.39
C LYS A 62 9.93 3.23 -22.92
N PHE A 63 9.36 4.02 -22.02
CA PHE A 63 9.55 3.87 -20.59
C PHE A 63 8.78 2.67 -20.01
N LEU A 64 7.74 2.18 -20.70
CA LEU A 64 6.95 1.05 -20.23
C LEU A 64 7.71 -0.27 -20.41
N ARG A 65 7.36 -1.27 -19.59
CA ARG A 65 7.95 -2.62 -19.62
C ARG A 65 6.86 -3.68 -19.63
N GLY A 66 7.23 -4.91 -19.95
CA GLY A 66 6.33 -6.06 -19.88
C GLY A 66 5.09 -5.88 -20.75
N ASN A 67 3.93 -6.00 -20.14
CA ASN A 67 2.64 -5.97 -20.82
C ASN A 67 1.90 -4.62 -20.70
N TYR A 68 2.60 -3.54 -20.36
CA TYR A 68 1.99 -2.21 -20.24
C TYR A 68 2.06 -1.40 -21.52
N ARG A 69 1.00 -0.63 -21.80
CA ARG A 69 0.90 0.29 -22.95
C ARG A 69 0.28 1.62 -22.52
N LEU A 70 0.46 2.67 -23.32
CA LEU A 70 -0.35 3.89 -23.20
C LEU A 70 -1.64 3.68 -24.00
N ALA A 71 -2.80 3.73 -23.34
CA ALA A 71 -4.10 3.48 -23.97
C ALA A 71 -4.35 4.37 -25.18
N CYS A 72 -3.83 5.61 -25.17
CA CYS A 72 -3.98 6.54 -26.28
C CYS A 72 -3.07 6.27 -27.48
N GLN A 73 -1.99 5.50 -27.31
CA GLN A 73 -1.01 5.19 -28.35
C GLN A 73 -1.17 3.75 -28.89
N ALA A 74 -1.67 2.84 -28.05
CA ALA A 74 -1.97 1.47 -28.43
C ALA A 74 -3.26 1.39 -29.23
N CYS A 75 -3.14 1.22 -30.55
CA CYS A 75 -4.27 1.04 -31.45
C CYS A 75 -4.35 -0.40 -31.97
N VAL A 76 -5.54 -0.84 -32.32
CA VAL A 76 -5.77 -2.17 -32.91
C VAL A 76 -5.14 -2.27 -34.29
N ALA A 77 -4.14 -3.13 -34.45
CA ALA A 77 -3.52 -3.45 -35.73
C ALA A 77 -4.19 -4.63 -36.44
N ASP A 78 -4.59 -5.66 -35.67
CA ASP A 78 -5.30 -6.84 -36.13
C ASP A 78 -6.67 -6.99 -35.44
N PRO A 79 -7.79 -6.61 -36.08
CA PRO A 79 -9.14 -6.71 -35.51
C PRO A 79 -9.70 -8.15 -35.49
N GLU A 80 -8.97 -9.13 -36.00
CA GLU A 80 -9.36 -10.55 -35.95
C GLU A 80 -8.71 -11.31 -34.79
N ALA A 81 -7.86 -10.66 -33.99
CA ALA A 81 -7.29 -11.23 -32.77
C ALA A 81 -8.09 -10.80 -31.53
N ASP A 82 -8.18 -11.69 -30.53
CA ASP A 82 -8.73 -11.33 -29.22
C ASP A 82 -7.73 -10.43 -28.48
N ILE A 83 -8.19 -9.26 -28.06
CA ILE A 83 -7.42 -8.34 -27.21
C ILE A 83 -8.11 -8.24 -25.86
N GLU A 84 -7.37 -8.43 -24.78
CA GLU A 84 -7.87 -8.20 -23.42
C GLU A 84 -6.94 -7.23 -22.73
N PHE A 85 -7.49 -6.15 -22.17
CA PHE A 85 -6.73 -5.19 -21.39
C PHE A 85 -7.51 -4.72 -20.16
N THR A 86 -6.78 -4.17 -19.20
CA THR A 86 -7.34 -3.61 -17.98
C THR A 86 -6.76 -2.23 -17.72
N VAL A 87 -7.62 -1.31 -17.30
CA VAL A 87 -7.19 -0.01 -16.79
C VAL A 87 -6.70 -0.17 -15.35
N LEU A 88 -5.69 0.60 -14.97
CA LEU A 88 -5.29 0.71 -13.57
C LEU A 88 -6.53 1.13 -12.74
N ARG A 89 -6.86 0.36 -11.72
CA ARG A 89 -8.15 0.49 -11.03
C ARG A 89 -8.15 1.70 -10.10
N ARG A 90 -9.28 2.41 -10.04
CA ARG A 90 -9.44 3.73 -9.37
C ARG A 90 -10.37 3.75 -8.17
N GLN A 91 -10.85 2.57 -7.77
CA GLN A 91 -11.61 2.35 -6.53
C GLN A 91 -11.36 0.91 -6.07
N PRO A 92 -10.15 0.57 -5.59
CA PRO A 92 -10.03 -0.58 -4.71
C PRO A 92 -11.05 -0.40 -3.56
N ARG A 93 -11.66 -1.48 -3.04
CA ARG A 93 -12.60 -1.37 -1.91
C ARG A 93 -11.84 -0.69 -0.76
N ILE A 94 -12.10 0.60 -0.58
CA ILE A 94 -11.26 1.49 0.21
C ILE A 94 -11.45 1.10 1.67
N LEU A 95 -10.34 0.96 2.40
CA LEU A 95 -10.37 1.19 3.84
C LEU A 95 -10.58 2.69 4.10
N THR A 96 -11.83 3.16 4.04
CA THR A 96 -12.20 4.49 4.54
C THR A 96 -12.40 4.49 6.05
N THR A 97 -12.37 3.30 6.65
CA THR A 97 -12.59 3.06 8.07
C THR A 97 -11.28 2.56 8.69
N GLY A 98 -10.75 3.33 9.61
CA GLY A 98 -9.65 2.98 10.49
C GLY A 98 -9.89 3.63 11.85
N VAL A 99 -8.99 3.39 12.80
CA VAL A 99 -8.98 4.13 14.07
C VAL A 99 -8.94 5.62 13.74
N LYS A 100 -9.79 6.40 14.39
CA LYS A 100 -9.72 7.86 14.38
C LYS A 100 -9.21 8.32 15.72
N ARG A 101 -8.10 9.04 15.73
CA ARG A 101 -7.51 9.57 16.94
C ARG A 101 -7.80 11.05 17.05
N GLU A 102 -8.51 11.44 18.11
CA GLU A 102 -8.64 12.87 18.43
C GLU A 102 -7.26 13.45 18.74
N THR A 103 -6.88 14.46 17.96
CA THR A 103 -5.61 15.17 18.10
C THR A 103 -5.87 16.66 18.15
N GLU A 104 -5.12 17.38 18.97
CA GLU A 104 -5.18 18.84 18.99
C GLU A 104 -4.75 19.41 17.63
N ILE A 105 -5.66 20.18 17.01
CA ILE A 105 -5.47 20.80 15.71
C ILE A 105 -4.48 21.97 15.86
N ASN A 106 -3.29 21.79 15.30
CA ASN A 106 -2.22 22.77 15.19
C ASN A 106 -1.50 22.65 13.84
N PRO A 107 -2.19 22.98 12.73
CA PRO A 107 -1.68 22.78 11.38
C PRO A 107 -0.64 23.84 11.01
N ALA A 108 0.19 23.55 9.99
CA ALA A 108 1.22 24.48 9.55
C ALA A 108 0.67 25.75 8.86
N TYR A 109 -0.59 25.72 8.40
CA TYR A 109 -1.29 26.85 7.81
C TYR A 109 -2.55 27.17 8.61
N VAL A 110 -2.64 28.41 9.09
CA VAL A 110 -3.73 28.87 9.94
C VAL A 110 -4.34 30.15 9.39
N ARG A 111 -5.60 30.42 9.77
CA ARG A 111 -6.28 31.67 9.48
C ARG A 111 -5.90 32.72 10.52
N VAL A 112 -5.46 33.90 10.05
CA VAL A 112 -5.23 35.09 10.89
C VAL A 112 -5.99 36.27 10.27
N GLY A 113 -7.16 36.59 10.83
CA GLY A 113 -8.06 37.59 10.24
C GLY A 113 -8.55 37.16 8.85
N ASP A 114 -8.17 37.93 7.83
CA ASP A 114 -8.49 37.66 6.41
C ASP A 114 -7.34 37.00 5.64
N ASP A 115 -6.26 36.62 6.34
CA ASP A 115 -5.04 36.05 5.77
C ASP A 115 -4.92 34.56 6.12
N VAL A 116 -4.33 33.80 5.20
CA VAL A 116 -3.79 32.46 5.44
C VAL A 116 -2.30 32.62 5.71
N VAL A 117 -1.85 32.16 6.88
CA VAL A 117 -0.50 32.33 7.39
C VAL A 117 0.16 30.98 7.55
N PHE A 118 1.35 30.81 6.98
CA PHE A 118 2.22 29.68 7.25
C PHE A 118 3.00 29.95 8.54
N VAL A 119 2.84 29.09 9.55
CA VAL A 119 3.47 29.23 10.87
C VAL A 119 4.65 28.28 11.09
N GLY A 120 4.90 27.35 10.16
CA GLY A 120 5.97 26.34 10.26
C GLY A 120 7.36 26.75 9.78
N GLY A 121 7.57 28.03 9.43
CA GLY A 121 8.83 28.50 8.85
C GLY A 121 9.87 28.91 9.89
N ALA A 122 11.16 28.64 9.61
CA ALA A 122 12.27 29.09 10.46
C ALA A 122 12.36 30.63 10.59
N GLU A 123 11.81 31.36 9.62
CA GLU A 123 11.76 32.83 9.60
C GLU A 123 10.52 33.42 10.33
N GLY A 124 9.73 32.57 10.99
CA GLY A 124 8.50 32.95 11.68
C GLY A 124 7.26 32.95 10.77
N PRO A 125 6.10 33.44 11.25
CA PRO A 125 4.84 33.41 10.51
C PRO A 125 4.87 34.28 9.23
N VAL A 126 4.45 33.70 8.10
CA VAL A 126 4.44 34.38 6.78
C VAL A 126 3.04 34.38 6.19
N VAL A 127 2.53 35.53 5.75
CA VAL A 127 1.27 35.62 5.00
C VAL A 127 1.43 35.00 3.61
N VAL A 128 0.62 34.01 3.30
CA VAL A 128 0.71 33.19 2.08
C VAL A 128 -0.27 33.64 1.02
N ASP A 129 -1.55 33.78 1.39
CA ASP A 129 -2.68 34.18 0.53
C ASP A 129 -3.82 34.76 1.39
N LYS A 130 -4.88 35.25 0.75
CA LYS A 130 -6.13 35.64 1.42
C LYS A 130 -7.02 34.43 1.69
N TYR A 131 -7.67 34.43 2.86
CA TYR A 131 -8.63 33.41 3.25
C TYR A 131 -9.83 33.37 2.29
N ARG A 132 -10.29 32.16 1.97
CA ARG A 132 -11.44 31.92 1.09
C ARG A 132 -12.21 30.70 1.61
N ASP A 133 -13.09 30.93 2.59
CA ASP A 133 -14.03 29.97 3.19
C ASP A 133 -13.44 28.76 3.93
N ALA A 134 -12.29 28.23 3.52
CA ALA A 134 -11.62 27.09 4.14
C ALA A 134 -10.13 27.06 3.78
N ILE A 135 -9.34 26.39 4.62
CA ILE A 135 -7.94 26.04 4.40
C ILE A 135 -7.86 24.51 4.33
N TYR A 136 -7.43 23.98 3.21
CA TYR A 136 -7.32 22.53 3.02
C TYR A 136 -5.87 22.06 2.97
N GLY A 137 -5.66 20.80 3.35
CA GLY A 137 -4.45 20.04 3.09
C GLY A 137 -4.78 18.63 2.58
N ILE A 138 -3.78 17.88 2.16
CA ILE A 138 -3.95 16.48 1.73
C ILE A 138 -3.00 15.59 2.51
N ALA A 139 -3.53 14.55 3.14
CA ALA A 139 -2.75 13.44 3.68
C ALA A 139 -2.69 12.32 2.63
N ILE A 140 -1.51 11.77 2.38
CA ILE A 140 -1.28 10.74 1.36
C ILE A 140 -0.49 9.58 1.96
N ASP A 141 -1.03 8.37 1.81
CA ASP A 141 -0.32 7.11 1.98
C ASP A 141 0.12 6.63 0.59
N VAL A 142 1.43 6.64 0.34
CA VAL A 142 2.07 6.23 -0.92
C VAL A 142 2.50 4.77 -0.80
N GLY A 143 1.54 3.85 -0.81
CA GLY A 143 1.80 2.42 -0.75
C GLY A 143 2.36 1.85 -2.07
N THR A 144 3.02 0.70 -1.99
CA THR A 144 3.60 0.02 -3.17
C THR A 144 2.52 -0.41 -4.15
N THR A 145 1.42 -1.01 -3.67
CA THR A 145 0.30 -1.47 -4.52
C THR A 145 -0.79 -0.42 -4.69
N THR A 146 -1.08 0.34 -3.64
CA THR A 146 -2.21 1.28 -3.57
C THR A 146 -1.75 2.62 -3.02
N VAL A 147 -2.26 3.71 -3.59
CA VAL A 147 -2.12 5.07 -3.03
C VAL A 147 -3.47 5.53 -2.51
N VAL A 148 -3.50 6.11 -1.32
CA VAL A 148 -4.72 6.66 -0.71
C VAL A 148 -4.49 8.11 -0.31
N MET A 149 -5.49 8.97 -0.54
CA MET A 149 -5.41 10.41 -0.32
C MET A 149 -6.66 10.93 0.40
N ASN A 150 -6.48 11.66 1.50
CA ASN A 150 -7.54 12.37 2.20
C ASN A 150 -7.37 13.87 2.01
N LEU A 151 -8.37 14.55 1.44
CA LEU A 151 -8.49 16.00 1.50
C LEU A 151 -9.09 16.38 2.85
N VAL A 152 -8.36 17.16 3.63
CA VAL A 152 -8.70 17.49 5.02
C VAL A 152 -8.89 19.01 5.16
N ASN A 153 -9.95 19.41 5.85
CA ASN A 153 -10.14 20.79 6.31
C ASN A 153 -9.23 21.05 7.52
N LEU A 154 -8.23 21.93 7.37
CA LEU A 154 -7.24 22.17 8.42
C LEU A 154 -7.80 22.96 9.62
N GLU A 155 -8.97 23.60 9.47
CA GLU A 155 -9.61 24.33 10.57
C GLU A 155 -10.47 23.39 11.44
N SER A 156 -11.16 22.41 10.84
CA SER A 156 -12.04 21.49 11.58
C SER A 156 -11.45 20.10 11.83
N GLY A 157 -10.46 19.68 11.05
CA GLY A 157 -9.93 18.32 11.05
C GLY A 157 -10.73 17.33 10.20
N ASP A 158 -11.82 17.76 9.58
CA ASP A 158 -12.71 16.86 8.83
C ASP A 158 -12.09 16.41 7.50
N THR A 159 -12.23 15.13 7.19
CA THR A 159 -11.94 14.59 5.86
C THR A 159 -13.13 14.86 4.94
N GLU A 160 -12.91 15.71 3.94
CA GLU A 160 -13.94 16.17 2.99
C GLU A 160 -14.07 15.23 1.78
N TYR A 161 -12.99 14.53 1.44
CA TYR A 161 -12.94 13.62 0.31
C TYR A 161 -11.80 12.61 0.47
N THR A 162 -12.07 11.35 0.14
CA THR A 162 -11.06 10.29 0.05
C THR A 162 -10.96 9.79 -1.38
N ALA A 163 -9.73 9.75 -1.92
CA ALA A 163 -9.42 9.11 -3.19
C ALA A 163 -8.48 7.92 -2.95
N SER A 164 -8.59 6.88 -3.77
CA SER A 164 -7.67 5.76 -3.76
C SER A 164 -7.49 5.20 -5.17
N PHE A 165 -6.28 4.80 -5.52
CA PHE A 165 -5.96 4.25 -6.83
C PHE A 165 -4.81 3.26 -6.75
N GLU A 166 -4.79 2.32 -7.69
CA GLU A 166 -3.66 1.41 -7.88
C GLU A 166 -2.40 2.23 -8.20
N ASN A 167 -1.29 1.92 -7.54
CA ASN A 167 -0.04 2.64 -7.72
C ASN A 167 0.44 2.47 -9.17
N PRO A 168 0.51 3.58 -9.95
CA PRO A 168 0.78 3.49 -11.37
C PRO A 168 2.23 3.13 -11.68
N GLN A 169 3.12 3.08 -10.70
CA GLN A 169 4.51 2.63 -10.83
C GLN A 169 4.64 1.13 -11.12
N ARG A 170 3.54 0.37 -11.15
CA ARG A 170 3.51 -1.08 -11.40
C ARG A 170 4.20 -1.48 -12.72
N PHE A 171 4.25 -0.60 -13.72
CA PHE A 171 5.02 -0.85 -14.96
C PHE A 171 6.53 -0.96 -14.74
N GLY A 172 7.07 -0.31 -13.71
CA GLY A 172 8.48 -0.40 -13.33
C GLY A 172 8.79 -1.56 -12.39
N GLY A 173 7.76 -2.25 -11.89
CA GLY A 173 7.91 -3.39 -10.98
C GLY A 173 6.70 -3.59 -10.08
N SER A 174 6.37 -4.86 -9.85
CA SER A 174 5.35 -5.27 -8.87
C SER A 174 5.79 -5.09 -7.41
N ASP A 175 7.10 -5.01 -7.16
CA ASP A 175 7.69 -4.85 -5.84
C ASP A 175 8.71 -3.70 -5.81
N ILE A 176 9.19 -3.39 -4.59
CA ILE A 176 10.13 -2.32 -4.30
C ILE A 176 11.47 -2.52 -5.03
N MET A 177 12.02 -3.75 -5.04
CA MET A 177 13.34 -4.03 -5.61
C MET A 177 13.35 -3.82 -7.12
N ASN A 178 12.31 -4.29 -7.81
CA ASN A 178 12.16 -4.07 -9.25
C ASN A 178 12.04 -2.58 -9.58
N ARG A 179 11.32 -1.80 -8.75
CA ARG A 179 11.23 -0.34 -8.92
C ARG A 179 12.55 0.37 -8.70
N ILE A 180 13.34 -0.05 -7.71
CA ILE A 180 14.70 0.45 -7.51
C ILE A 180 15.53 0.17 -8.77
N VAL A 181 15.53 -1.07 -9.27
CA VAL A 181 16.30 -1.43 -10.48
C VAL A 181 15.85 -0.60 -11.69
N TYR A 182 14.54 -0.41 -11.87
CA TYR A 182 14.00 0.41 -12.95
C TYR A 182 14.48 1.86 -12.87
N ASP A 183 14.40 2.49 -11.70
CA ASP A 183 14.77 3.89 -11.50
C ASP A 183 16.28 4.12 -11.62
N GLY A 184 17.10 3.06 -11.54
CA GLY A 184 18.53 3.11 -11.81
C GLY A 184 18.91 2.99 -13.29
N GLY A 185 17.92 2.76 -14.15
CA GLY A 185 18.10 2.55 -15.59
C GLY A 185 18.06 3.84 -16.41
N GLU A 186 17.87 3.67 -17.73
CA GLU A 186 17.81 4.78 -18.70
C GLU A 186 16.57 5.67 -18.52
N ASP A 187 15.51 5.15 -17.88
CA ASP A 187 14.21 5.81 -17.67
C ASP A 187 14.04 6.36 -16.23
N ALA A 188 15.17 6.65 -15.54
CA ALA A 188 15.18 7.20 -14.19
C ALA A 188 14.25 8.43 -14.06
N GLY A 189 13.42 8.44 -13.02
CA GLY A 189 12.47 9.52 -12.74
C GLY A 189 11.08 9.36 -13.35
N GLU A 190 10.85 8.40 -14.25
CA GLU A 190 9.50 8.13 -14.80
C GLU A 190 8.53 7.64 -13.71
N LEU A 191 9.00 6.83 -12.76
CA LEU A 191 8.18 6.39 -11.62
C LEU A 191 7.67 7.57 -10.79
N ARG A 192 8.51 8.61 -10.61
CA ARG A 192 8.12 9.85 -9.95
C ARG A 192 7.14 10.65 -10.80
N ALA A 193 7.44 10.81 -12.10
CA ALA A 193 6.62 11.59 -13.00
C ALA A 193 5.17 11.09 -13.05
N VAL A 194 4.99 9.78 -13.21
CA VAL A 194 3.67 9.14 -13.26
C VAL A 194 2.94 9.24 -11.91
N MET A 195 3.65 9.09 -10.78
CA MET A 195 3.07 9.28 -9.44
C MET A 195 2.54 10.70 -9.25
N VAL A 196 3.36 11.72 -9.54
CA VAL A 196 2.97 13.13 -9.46
C VAL A 196 1.79 13.44 -10.39
N SER A 197 1.78 12.89 -11.61
CA SER A 197 0.68 13.10 -12.54
C SER A 197 -0.63 12.49 -12.03
N SER A 198 -0.57 11.30 -11.43
CA SER A 198 -1.73 10.63 -10.86
C SER A 198 -2.30 11.38 -9.65
N ILE A 199 -1.44 11.86 -8.74
CA ILE A 199 -1.84 12.72 -7.63
C ILE A 199 -2.49 14.02 -8.15
N ASN A 200 -1.92 14.65 -9.18
CA ASN A 200 -2.48 15.85 -9.81
C ASN A 200 -3.85 15.61 -10.45
N PHE A 201 -4.04 14.44 -11.05
CA PHE A 201 -5.32 14.01 -11.59
C PHE A 201 -6.36 13.89 -10.47
N GLU A 202 -6.05 13.17 -9.38
CA GLU A 202 -6.96 12.99 -8.25
C GLU A 202 -7.29 14.32 -7.55
N ILE A 203 -6.31 15.22 -7.38
CA ILE A 203 -6.57 16.59 -6.93
C ILE A 203 -7.56 17.30 -7.85
N GLY A 204 -7.46 17.10 -9.17
CA GLY A 204 -8.41 17.63 -10.15
C GLY A 204 -9.84 17.11 -9.98
N GLU A 205 -9.98 15.85 -9.57
CA GLU A 205 -11.27 15.21 -9.29
C GLU A 205 -11.88 15.70 -7.98
N MET A 206 -11.09 15.74 -6.91
CA MET A 206 -11.50 16.26 -5.61
C MET A 206 -12.06 17.68 -5.71
N VAL A 207 -11.31 18.59 -6.36
CA VAL A 207 -11.74 19.99 -6.47
C VAL A 207 -12.97 20.15 -7.35
N ARG A 208 -13.17 19.28 -8.35
CA ARG A 208 -14.36 19.29 -9.20
C ARG A 208 -15.58 18.79 -8.45
N ALA A 209 -15.44 17.69 -7.70
CA ALA A 209 -16.51 17.09 -6.92
C ALA A 209 -17.02 18.06 -5.84
N LEU A 210 -16.10 18.68 -5.10
CA LEU A 210 -16.41 19.61 -4.01
C LEU A 210 -16.63 21.06 -4.44
N LYS A 211 -16.38 21.38 -5.72
CA LYS A 211 -16.46 22.74 -6.28
C LYS A 211 -15.58 23.77 -5.56
N ILE A 212 -14.44 23.33 -5.05
CA ILE A 212 -13.41 24.18 -4.42
C ILE A 212 -12.31 24.54 -5.43
N ARG A 213 -11.38 25.41 -5.05
CA ARG A 213 -10.22 25.78 -5.89
C ARG A 213 -8.96 25.09 -5.39
N ARG A 214 -8.11 24.64 -6.33
CA ARG A 214 -6.73 24.15 -6.05
C ARG A 214 -5.91 25.11 -5.18
N ARG A 215 -6.17 26.41 -5.27
CA ARG A 215 -5.51 27.46 -4.47
C ARG A 215 -5.94 27.51 -3.00
N GLN A 216 -6.94 26.73 -2.59
CA GLN A 216 -7.33 26.59 -1.19
C GLN A 216 -6.61 25.40 -0.52
N ILE A 217 -5.79 24.64 -1.26
CA ILE A 217 -5.00 23.52 -0.74
C ILE A 217 -3.57 24.02 -0.50
N PHE A 218 -3.17 24.08 0.76
CA PHE A 218 -1.95 24.74 1.22
C PHE A 218 -0.85 23.77 1.70
N GLU A 219 -1.18 22.51 1.95
CA GLU A 219 -0.19 21.54 2.40
C GLU A 219 -0.49 20.13 1.89
N ILE A 220 0.56 19.36 1.68
CA ILE A 220 0.49 17.90 1.49
C ILE A 220 1.40 17.25 2.53
N VAL A 221 0.91 16.24 3.23
CA VAL A 221 1.72 15.29 3.99
C VAL A 221 1.71 13.95 3.26
N ALA A 222 2.88 13.40 2.96
CA ALA A 222 3.03 12.12 2.30
C ALA A 222 3.84 11.16 3.18
N VAL A 223 3.30 9.96 3.38
CA VAL A 223 3.95 8.84 4.08
C VAL A 223 3.97 7.62 3.16
N GLY A 224 4.70 6.59 3.55
CA GLY A 224 4.96 5.41 2.75
C GLY A 224 6.34 4.85 3.08
N ASN A 225 6.61 3.62 2.64
CA ASN A 225 7.90 3.00 2.86
C ASN A 225 9.02 3.86 2.26
N THR A 226 10.25 3.66 2.74
CA THR A 226 11.40 4.51 2.41
C THR A 226 11.55 4.73 0.91
N THR A 227 11.41 3.68 0.09
CA THR A 227 11.54 3.77 -1.36
C THR A 227 10.41 4.57 -1.98
N MET A 228 9.16 4.31 -1.61
CA MET A 228 8.01 5.03 -2.17
C MET A 228 8.05 6.52 -1.84
N ARG A 229 8.38 6.85 -0.59
CA ARG A 229 8.57 8.24 -0.15
C ARG A 229 9.69 8.90 -0.95
N GLU A 230 10.86 8.27 -1.07
CA GLU A 230 12.01 8.88 -1.74
C GLU A 230 11.82 9.04 -3.25
N LEU A 231 11.21 8.06 -3.92
CA LEU A 231 10.78 8.19 -5.32
C LEU A 231 9.84 9.39 -5.51
N PHE A 232 8.85 9.56 -4.62
CA PHE A 232 7.92 10.69 -4.69
C PHE A 232 8.65 12.04 -4.54
N PHE A 233 9.65 12.12 -3.67
CA PHE A 233 10.49 13.31 -3.47
C PHE A 233 11.59 13.48 -4.53
N GLY A 234 11.79 12.51 -5.43
CA GLY A 234 12.81 12.54 -6.48
C GLY A 234 14.23 12.35 -5.94
N ILE A 235 14.37 11.57 -4.89
CA ILE A 235 15.64 11.16 -4.30
C ILE A 235 16.06 9.82 -4.92
N ASP A 236 17.35 9.67 -5.19
CA ASP A 236 17.91 8.42 -5.71
C ASP A 236 17.72 7.28 -4.71
N VAL A 237 17.14 6.17 -5.18
CA VAL A 237 16.83 4.99 -4.35
C VAL A 237 17.77 3.81 -4.59
N GLN A 238 18.80 3.94 -5.44
CA GLN A 238 19.68 2.82 -5.80
C GLN A 238 20.34 2.17 -4.59
N SER A 239 20.82 3.00 -3.67
CA SER A 239 21.54 2.54 -2.49
C SER A 239 20.67 1.76 -1.51
N ILE A 240 19.34 1.88 -1.58
CA ILE A 240 18.40 1.06 -0.79
C ILE A 240 18.42 -0.40 -1.28
N GLY A 241 18.61 -0.63 -2.58
CA GLY A 241 18.66 -1.96 -3.19
C GLY A 241 20.06 -2.60 -3.23
N GLN A 242 21.09 -1.88 -2.80
CA GLN A 242 22.49 -2.34 -2.88
C GLN A 242 23.16 -2.26 -1.52
N ARG A 243 23.87 -3.32 -1.13
CA ARG A 243 24.62 -3.37 0.14
C ARG A 243 25.47 -2.09 0.34
N PRO A 244 25.31 -1.35 1.45
CA PRO A 244 24.72 -1.75 2.74
C PRO A 244 23.20 -1.57 2.88
N TYR A 245 22.44 -1.39 1.79
CA TYR A 245 20.98 -1.27 1.74
C TYR A 245 20.46 -0.03 2.46
N ARG A 246 21.02 1.13 2.13
CA ARG A 246 20.77 2.37 2.87
C ARG A 246 20.24 3.50 2.00
N SER A 247 19.23 4.17 2.52
CA SER A 247 18.74 5.45 2.02
C SER A 247 19.80 6.54 2.20
N PRO A 248 20.06 7.38 1.19
CA PRO A 248 20.94 8.55 1.34
C PRO A 248 20.46 9.49 2.46
N VAL A 249 19.15 9.61 2.65
CA VAL A 249 18.54 10.43 3.71
C VAL A 249 18.91 9.90 5.10
N GLU A 250 18.82 8.58 5.30
CA GLU A 250 19.22 7.96 6.56
C GLU A 250 20.73 8.08 6.78
N GLU A 251 21.55 7.88 5.73
CA GLU A 251 23.00 8.01 5.84
C GLU A 251 23.44 9.41 6.26
N GLU A 252 22.87 10.45 5.65
CA GLU A 252 23.14 11.83 6.03
C GLU A 252 22.71 12.13 7.47
N PHE A 253 21.57 11.57 7.91
CA PHE A 253 21.11 11.72 9.29
C PHE A 253 22.08 11.06 10.29
N ARG A 254 22.49 9.81 10.04
CA ARG A 254 23.49 9.09 10.85
C ARG A 254 24.84 9.80 10.86
N ALA A 255 25.23 10.39 9.73
CA ALA A 255 26.44 11.20 9.60
C ALA A 255 26.32 12.61 10.23
N LYS A 256 25.17 12.95 10.82
CA LYS A 256 24.85 14.26 11.43
C LYS A 256 24.94 15.43 10.44
N GLN A 257 24.71 15.15 9.16
CA GLN A 257 24.66 16.15 8.09
C GLN A 257 23.27 16.78 7.98
N ARG A 258 22.24 16.09 8.48
CA ARG A 258 20.87 16.60 8.67
C ARG A 258 20.35 16.24 10.05
N THR A 259 19.36 17.00 10.52
CA THR A 259 18.80 16.87 11.88
C THR A 259 17.58 15.96 11.97
N THR A 260 16.98 15.61 10.83
CA THR A 260 15.80 14.75 10.73
C THR A 260 15.85 13.97 9.42
N THR A 261 15.20 12.82 9.37
CA THR A 261 14.96 12.07 8.14
C THR A 261 13.67 12.49 7.44
N ALA A 262 12.84 13.32 8.08
CA ALA A 262 11.68 13.94 7.44
C ALA A 262 12.14 14.88 6.30
N LEU A 263 11.28 15.01 5.29
CA LEU A 263 11.55 15.81 4.10
C LEU A 263 10.58 16.98 4.02
N SER A 264 11.03 18.10 3.49
CA SER A 264 10.16 19.24 3.22
C SER A 264 10.57 19.93 1.93
N THR A 265 9.59 20.26 1.09
CA THR A 265 9.77 21.01 -0.14
C THR A 265 8.49 21.78 -0.48
N THR A 266 8.48 22.47 -1.61
CA THR A 266 7.28 23.15 -2.11
C THR A 266 6.54 22.27 -3.10
N ALA A 267 5.21 22.42 -3.16
CA ALA A 267 4.38 21.75 -4.15
C ALA A 267 4.84 22.06 -5.59
N ALA A 268 5.28 23.30 -5.83
CA ALA A 268 5.82 23.73 -7.12
C ALA A 268 7.09 22.96 -7.51
N ALA A 269 8.00 22.69 -6.57
CA ALA A 269 9.23 21.92 -6.83
C ALA A 269 8.95 20.45 -7.20
N LEU A 270 7.85 19.88 -6.66
CA LEU A 270 7.40 18.53 -7.02
C LEU A 270 6.49 18.49 -8.24
N GLY A 271 6.10 19.62 -8.82
CA GLY A 271 5.15 19.67 -9.94
C GLY A 271 3.69 19.42 -9.54
N LEU A 272 3.35 19.56 -8.26
CA LEU A 272 2.00 19.40 -7.73
C LEU A 272 1.18 20.68 -7.94
N ARG A 273 -0.01 20.53 -8.52
CA ARG A 273 -0.88 21.59 -9.02
C ARG A 273 -1.87 22.05 -7.94
N ILE A 274 -1.35 22.52 -6.82
CA ILE A 274 -2.12 23.14 -5.71
C ILE A 274 -1.71 24.62 -5.54
N HIS A 275 -1.87 25.21 -4.35
CA HIS A 275 -1.37 26.55 -4.13
C HIS A 275 0.16 26.60 -4.37
N PRO A 276 0.71 27.57 -5.13
CA PRO A 276 2.12 27.54 -5.55
C PRO A 276 3.13 27.69 -4.41
N LYS A 277 2.71 28.26 -3.28
CA LYS A 277 3.51 28.34 -2.05
C LYS A 277 3.23 27.21 -1.06
N ALA A 278 2.39 26.25 -1.42
CA ALA A 278 2.08 25.12 -0.55
C ALA A 278 3.34 24.31 -0.26
N THR A 279 3.42 23.74 0.94
CA THR A 279 4.50 22.85 1.36
C THR A 279 4.09 21.40 1.16
N VAL A 280 5.09 20.55 0.95
CA VAL A 280 4.96 19.11 0.92
C VAL A 280 5.91 18.55 1.96
N TYR A 281 5.37 17.87 2.95
CA TYR A 281 6.10 17.25 4.05
C TYR A 281 6.10 15.73 3.87
N GLY A 282 7.26 15.11 3.97
CA GLY A 282 7.44 13.66 3.96
C GLY A 282 7.77 13.20 5.37
N GLY A 283 7.00 12.25 5.92
CA GLY A 283 7.21 11.76 7.29
C GLY A 283 8.63 11.20 7.53
N PRO A 284 9.07 11.11 8.80
CA PRO A 284 10.41 10.61 9.12
C PRO A 284 10.55 9.11 8.87
N LEU A 285 11.77 8.68 8.57
CA LEU A 285 12.14 7.26 8.54
C LEU A 285 12.47 6.75 9.93
N ILE A 286 12.18 5.47 10.17
CA ILE A 286 12.75 4.67 11.26
C ILE A 286 14.09 4.09 10.81
N SER A 287 14.12 3.45 9.64
CA SER A 287 15.33 2.91 9.01
C SER A 287 15.16 2.86 7.49
N SER A 288 16.18 2.43 6.75
CA SER A 288 16.10 2.26 5.30
C SER A 288 15.03 1.24 4.86
N HIS A 289 14.67 0.31 5.74
CA HIS A 289 13.64 -0.71 5.49
C HIS A 289 12.32 -0.43 6.21
N LEU A 290 12.28 0.59 7.09
CA LEU A 290 11.09 0.98 7.85
C LEU A 290 10.80 2.46 7.61
N GLY A 291 9.74 2.70 6.84
CA GLY A 291 9.47 4.00 6.28
C GLY A 291 8.64 4.94 7.16
N ALA A 292 8.11 5.95 6.49
CA ALA A 292 7.27 6.97 7.09
C ALA A 292 5.84 6.49 7.34
N ASP A 293 5.41 5.46 6.62
CA ASP A 293 4.18 4.70 6.88
C ASP A 293 4.19 4.10 8.28
N THR A 294 5.22 3.34 8.64
CA THR A 294 5.32 2.75 9.99
C THR A 294 5.39 3.83 11.07
N ALA A 295 6.08 4.94 10.81
CA ALA A 295 6.09 6.09 11.71
C ALA A 295 4.67 6.71 11.88
N ALA A 296 3.89 6.74 10.80
CA ALA A 296 2.52 7.21 10.83
C ALA A 296 1.58 6.24 11.58
N ASP A 297 1.75 4.94 11.43
CA ASP A 297 0.99 3.94 12.19
C ASP A 297 1.16 4.14 13.69
N LEU A 298 2.40 4.37 14.14
CA LEU A 298 2.74 4.62 15.54
C LEU A 298 2.00 5.85 16.09
N LEU A 299 1.87 6.92 15.30
CA LEU A 299 1.06 8.08 15.69
C LEU A 299 -0.43 7.75 15.73
N ALA A 300 -0.94 6.97 14.78
CA ALA A 300 -2.36 6.60 14.70
C ALA A 300 -2.80 5.81 15.93
N ILE A 301 -1.96 4.89 16.42
CA ILE A 301 -2.23 4.10 17.64
C ILE A 301 -1.86 4.82 18.95
N GLY A 302 -1.35 6.05 18.86
CA GLY A 302 -0.93 6.85 20.00
C GLY A 302 0.18 6.24 20.83
N ILE A 303 1.25 5.78 20.18
CA ILE A 303 2.36 5.08 20.84
C ILE A 303 2.98 5.88 21.98
N GLU A 304 2.96 7.22 21.91
CA GLU A 304 3.51 8.11 22.92
C GLU A 304 2.76 8.05 24.26
N ASP A 305 1.50 7.60 24.23
CA ASP A 305 0.64 7.45 25.39
C ASP A 305 0.70 6.03 25.98
N GLN A 306 1.30 5.07 25.26
CA GLN A 306 1.32 3.66 25.66
C GLN A 306 2.37 3.41 26.75
N ILE A 307 1.89 2.99 27.93
CA ILE A 307 2.74 2.62 29.07
C ILE A 307 3.09 1.13 29.01
N GLU A 308 2.07 0.29 28.80
CA GLU A 308 2.27 -1.14 28.65
C GLU A 308 2.70 -1.45 27.20
N PRO A 309 3.48 -2.52 26.98
CA PRO A 309 3.98 -2.83 25.67
C PRO A 309 2.87 -3.36 24.76
N ILE A 310 2.93 -2.96 23.49
CA ILE A 310 2.03 -3.39 22.42
C ILE A 310 2.82 -4.08 21.31
N ILE A 311 2.09 -4.76 20.43
CA ILE A 311 2.59 -5.28 19.16
C ILE A 311 1.81 -4.54 18.07
N LEU A 312 2.51 -3.96 17.10
CA LEU A 312 1.93 -3.45 15.86
C LEU A 312 2.44 -4.32 14.73
N VAL A 313 1.51 -4.79 13.89
CA VAL A 313 1.80 -5.52 12.66
C VAL A 313 1.06 -4.81 11.53
N ASP A 314 1.80 -4.10 10.68
CA ASP A 314 1.25 -3.54 9.43
C ASP A 314 1.49 -4.53 8.30
N VAL A 315 0.40 -4.98 7.68
CA VAL A 315 0.43 -6.01 6.64
C VAL A 315 0.21 -5.38 5.27
N GLY A 316 1.29 -5.34 4.48
CA GLY A 316 1.27 -5.05 3.06
C GLY A 316 2.21 -5.99 2.29
N THR A 317 2.90 -5.44 1.28
CA THR A 317 3.83 -6.21 0.42
C THR A 317 5.02 -6.71 1.21
N ASN A 318 5.45 -5.85 2.15
CA ASN A 318 6.23 -6.23 3.29
C ASN A 318 5.32 -6.16 4.52
N THR A 319 5.72 -6.84 5.58
CA THR A 319 5.05 -6.73 6.86
C THR A 319 5.97 -6.02 7.84
N GLU A 320 5.54 -4.88 8.33
CA GLU A 320 6.26 -4.11 9.33
C GLU A 320 5.78 -4.48 10.73
N VAL A 321 6.74 -4.79 11.61
CA VAL A 321 6.47 -5.20 12.98
C VAL A 321 7.12 -4.18 13.91
N VAL A 322 6.36 -3.63 14.84
CA VAL A 322 6.88 -2.76 15.92
C VAL A 322 6.40 -3.28 17.25
N ILE A 323 7.31 -3.44 18.22
CA ILE A 323 7.03 -4.01 19.53
C ILE A 323 7.62 -3.12 20.61
N GLY A 324 6.81 -2.80 21.61
CA GLY A 324 7.24 -2.06 22.79
C GLY A 324 6.24 -1.01 23.23
N ASN A 325 6.73 0.04 23.88
CA ASN A 325 5.92 1.12 24.44
C ASN A 325 6.59 2.47 24.18
N ARG A 326 6.06 3.56 24.76
CA ARG A 326 6.63 4.90 24.59
C ARG A 326 8.10 5.06 25.00
N ASP A 327 8.62 4.18 25.86
CA ASP A 327 9.97 4.27 26.43
C ASP A 327 11.01 3.45 25.66
N ARG A 328 10.58 2.35 25.01
CA ARG A 328 11.44 1.49 24.19
C ARG A 328 10.63 0.82 23.09
N LEU A 329 11.09 0.94 21.84
CA LEU A 329 10.49 0.33 20.66
C LEU A 329 11.55 -0.41 19.86
N LEU A 330 11.24 -1.65 19.48
CA LEU A 330 11.99 -2.42 18.49
C LEU A 330 11.13 -2.55 17.23
N ALA A 331 11.75 -2.49 16.06
CA ALA A 331 11.03 -2.62 14.80
C ALA A 331 11.80 -3.45 13.77
N ALA A 332 11.08 -4.15 12.91
CA ALA A 332 11.62 -4.92 11.79
C ALA A 332 10.68 -4.86 10.58
N SER A 333 11.22 -4.89 9.37
CA SER A 333 10.45 -5.14 8.15
C SER A 333 10.69 -6.57 7.68
N CYS A 334 9.60 -7.25 7.30
CA CYS A 334 9.59 -8.65 6.91
C CYS A 334 9.30 -8.73 5.40
N PRO A 335 10.19 -9.35 4.59
CA PRO A 335 9.94 -9.53 3.17
C PRO A 335 8.98 -10.70 2.94
N ALA A 336 7.70 -10.48 3.26
CA ALA A 336 6.63 -11.46 3.08
C ALA A 336 6.40 -11.80 1.61
N GLY A 337 6.62 -10.82 0.73
CA GLY A 337 6.28 -10.94 -0.68
C GLY A 337 4.76 -10.86 -0.92
N PRO A 338 4.34 -10.83 -2.18
CA PRO A 338 2.97 -10.47 -2.54
C PRO A 338 1.97 -11.63 -2.43
N ALA A 339 2.33 -12.78 -1.84
CA ALA A 339 1.51 -14.00 -1.86
C ALA A 339 0.07 -13.77 -1.35
N PHE A 340 -0.07 -13.05 -0.23
CA PHE A 340 -1.38 -12.69 0.34
C PHE A 340 -2.02 -11.46 -0.33
N GLU A 341 -1.30 -10.75 -1.19
CA GLU A 341 -1.84 -9.67 -2.05
C GLU A 341 -2.28 -10.17 -3.43
N GLY A 342 -2.18 -11.48 -3.68
CA GLY A 342 -2.56 -12.12 -4.94
C GLY A 342 -1.42 -12.28 -5.95
N GLY A 343 -0.17 -11.97 -5.57
CA GLY A 343 1.01 -12.40 -6.33
C GLY A 343 1.33 -13.87 -6.07
N GLU A 344 2.08 -14.52 -6.96
CA GLU A 344 2.62 -15.90 -6.82
C GLU A 344 1.62 -17.05 -6.61
N VAL A 345 0.34 -16.74 -6.39
CA VAL A 345 -0.75 -17.69 -6.20
C VAL A 345 -1.62 -17.71 -7.46
N THR A 346 -1.88 -18.90 -8.00
CA THR A 346 -2.51 -19.10 -9.33
C THR A 346 -3.81 -18.33 -9.53
N TYR A 347 -4.71 -18.36 -8.54
CA TYR A 347 -5.97 -17.61 -8.54
C TYR A 347 -6.00 -16.51 -7.46
N GLY A 348 -4.82 -16.14 -6.95
CA GLY A 348 -4.68 -15.03 -6.02
C GLY A 348 -4.99 -13.72 -6.73
N MET A 349 -5.72 -12.83 -6.05
CA MET A 349 -5.98 -11.48 -6.56
C MET A 349 -6.17 -10.51 -5.40
N PRO A 350 -5.98 -9.20 -5.59
CA PRO A 350 -6.35 -8.23 -4.56
C PRO A 350 -7.87 -8.23 -4.29
N GLY A 351 -8.28 -7.68 -3.13
CA GLY A 351 -9.66 -7.65 -2.67
C GLY A 351 -10.60 -6.74 -3.49
N TYR A 352 -11.05 -7.24 -4.64
CA TYR A 352 -11.93 -6.56 -5.58
C TYR A 352 -13.17 -7.40 -5.90
N ASP A 353 -14.17 -6.79 -6.56
CA ASP A 353 -15.35 -7.51 -7.05
C ASP A 353 -14.97 -8.81 -7.79
N GLY A 354 -15.61 -9.90 -7.40
CA GLY A 354 -15.32 -11.26 -7.87
C GLY A 354 -14.21 -12.00 -7.10
N ALA A 355 -13.54 -11.37 -6.13
CA ALA A 355 -12.62 -12.08 -5.23
C ALA A 355 -13.39 -12.78 -4.10
N VAL A 356 -13.07 -14.04 -3.83
CA VAL A 356 -13.50 -14.74 -2.63
C VAL A 356 -12.80 -14.11 -1.42
N GLU A 357 -13.58 -13.50 -0.51
CA GLU A 357 -13.08 -12.80 0.68
C GLU A 357 -13.17 -13.60 1.97
N ARG A 358 -14.05 -14.61 2.01
CA ARG A 358 -14.23 -15.50 3.14
C ARG A 358 -14.57 -16.90 2.67
N VAL A 359 -14.01 -17.89 3.37
CA VAL A 359 -14.19 -19.31 3.09
C VAL A 359 -14.56 -20.02 4.38
N THR A 360 -15.57 -20.87 4.34
CA THR A 360 -15.86 -21.83 5.41
C THR A 360 -16.03 -23.23 4.81
N ILE A 361 -15.54 -24.25 5.51
CA ILE A 361 -15.62 -25.64 5.10
C ILE A 361 -16.38 -26.39 6.19
N ASN A 362 -17.55 -26.94 5.84
CA ASN A 362 -18.35 -27.69 6.80
C ASN A 362 -17.72 -29.07 7.11
N ASP A 363 -18.25 -29.78 8.12
CA ASP A 363 -17.72 -31.09 8.52
C ASP A 363 -17.84 -32.17 7.43
N THR A 364 -18.67 -31.95 6.41
CA THR A 364 -18.78 -32.84 5.24
C THR A 364 -17.77 -32.52 4.13
N GLY A 365 -16.99 -31.45 4.27
CA GLY A 365 -16.00 -30.99 3.31
C GLY A 365 -16.55 -30.08 2.21
N GLU A 366 -17.81 -29.63 2.32
CA GLU A 366 -18.39 -28.69 1.36
C GLU A 366 -17.95 -27.26 1.69
N VAL A 367 -17.59 -26.51 0.65
CA VAL A 367 -17.09 -25.14 0.74
C VAL A 367 -18.24 -24.15 0.57
N ASP A 368 -18.37 -23.23 1.52
CA ASP A 368 -19.18 -22.03 1.40
C ASP A 368 -18.26 -20.81 1.28
N SER A 369 -18.47 -20.00 0.25
CA SER A 369 -17.61 -18.87 -0.09
C SER A 369 -18.40 -17.59 -0.21
N GLN A 370 -17.86 -16.52 0.38
CA GLN A 370 -18.39 -15.18 0.22
C GLN A 370 -17.51 -14.42 -0.79
N VAL A 371 -18.14 -13.83 -1.79
CA VAL A 371 -17.47 -13.10 -2.87
C VAL A 371 -17.71 -11.60 -2.69
N ILE A 372 -16.69 -10.79 -2.95
CA ILE A 372 -16.81 -9.33 -2.97
C ILE A 372 -17.70 -8.92 -4.14
N GLY A 373 -18.69 -8.07 -3.86
CA GLY A 373 -19.60 -7.54 -4.87
C GLY A 373 -20.71 -8.52 -5.26
N ASP A 374 -21.46 -8.17 -6.30
CA ASP A 374 -22.52 -9.01 -6.88
C ASP A 374 -22.02 -9.61 -8.20
N ALA A 375 -21.06 -10.53 -8.10
CA ALA A 375 -20.36 -11.13 -9.24
C ALA A 375 -19.93 -12.60 -8.96
N ASP A 376 -19.73 -13.37 -10.02
CA ASP A 376 -19.16 -14.72 -9.93
C ASP A 376 -17.70 -14.66 -9.42
N PRO A 377 -17.25 -15.66 -8.64
CA PRO A 377 -15.87 -15.71 -8.17
C PRO A 377 -14.91 -15.92 -9.35
N ILE A 378 -13.88 -15.08 -9.45
CA ILE A 378 -12.82 -15.16 -10.47
C ILE A 378 -11.43 -15.35 -9.85
N GLY A 379 -11.33 -15.32 -8.52
CA GLY A 379 -10.12 -15.52 -7.76
C GLY A 379 -10.38 -15.42 -6.27
N ILE A 380 -9.32 -15.38 -5.47
CA ILE A 380 -9.35 -15.33 -4.00
C ILE A 380 -8.41 -14.23 -3.51
N CYS A 381 -8.87 -13.42 -2.55
CA CYS A 381 -8.02 -12.39 -1.94
C CYS A 381 -7.35 -12.88 -0.66
N GLY A 382 -6.43 -12.08 -0.12
CA GLY A 382 -5.66 -12.46 1.07
C GLY A 382 -6.51 -12.97 2.23
N SER A 383 -7.72 -12.42 2.44
CA SER A 383 -8.53 -12.79 3.61
C SER A 383 -9.16 -14.15 3.37
N GLY A 384 -9.63 -14.37 2.14
CA GLY A 384 -10.08 -15.68 1.68
C GLY A 384 -8.95 -16.71 1.72
N LEU A 385 -7.71 -16.32 1.41
CA LEU A 385 -6.54 -17.22 1.49
C LEU A 385 -6.23 -17.63 2.93
N ILE A 386 -6.27 -16.69 3.89
CA ILE A 386 -6.11 -17.00 5.32
C ILE A 386 -7.23 -17.94 5.79
N ASP A 387 -8.49 -17.61 5.48
CA ASP A 387 -9.65 -18.42 5.83
C ASP A 387 -9.55 -19.83 5.24
N LEU A 388 -9.24 -19.94 3.95
CA LEU A 388 -9.11 -21.23 3.26
C LEU A 388 -8.01 -22.09 3.91
N LEU A 389 -6.84 -21.53 4.20
CA LEU A 389 -5.76 -22.25 4.86
C LEU A 389 -6.16 -22.71 6.26
N ALA A 390 -6.80 -21.84 7.05
CA ALA A 390 -7.28 -22.15 8.39
C ALA A 390 -8.34 -23.26 8.37
N GLU A 391 -9.31 -23.18 7.47
CA GLU A 391 -10.39 -24.15 7.35
C GLU A 391 -9.89 -25.51 6.86
N LEU A 392 -8.94 -25.53 5.91
CA LEU A 392 -8.28 -26.77 5.46
C LEU A 392 -7.54 -27.47 6.61
N ARG A 393 -6.94 -26.69 7.52
CA ARG A 393 -6.30 -27.22 8.74
C ARG A 393 -7.33 -27.71 9.75
N ARG A 394 -8.35 -26.89 10.05
CA ARG A 394 -9.41 -27.19 11.03
C ARG A 394 -10.18 -28.46 10.68
N THR A 395 -10.46 -28.67 9.40
CA THR A 395 -11.20 -29.84 8.89
C THR A 395 -10.32 -31.07 8.63
N ASN A 396 -9.02 -31.01 8.92
CA ASN A 396 -8.04 -32.07 8.61
C ASN A 396 -8.03 -32.48 7.13
N LEU A 397 -8.30 -31.56 6.21
CA LEU A 397 -8.08 -31.76 4.78
C LEU A 397 -6.61 -31.54 4.41
N MET A 398 -5.91 -30.72 5.20
CA MET A 398 -4.49 -30.40 5.07
C MET A 398 -3.75 -30.58 6.40
N ASN A 399 -2.53 -31.11 6.38
CA ASN A 399 -1.66 -31.16 7.56
C ASN A 399 -0.93 -29.82 7.81
N ASP A 400 -0.17 -29.73 8.90
CA ASP A 400 0.60 -28.53 9.29
C ASP A 400 1.69 -28.16 8.28
N LEU A 401 2.18 -29.12 7.50
CA LEU A 401 3.17 -28.91 6.44
C LEU A 401 2.57 -28.46 5.10
N GLY A 402 1.27 -28.14 5.04
CA GLY A 402 0.61 -27.71 3.81
C GLY A 402 0.35 -28.83 2.81
N LYS A 403 0.32 -30.09 3.25
CA LYS A 403 0.04 -31.25 2.39
C LYS A 403 -1.40 -31.70 2.56
N PHE A 404 -2.11 -31.85 1.44
CA PHE A 404 -3.44 -32.45 1.41
C PHE A 404 -3.41 -33.94 1.81
N ASN A 405 -4.34 -34.33 2.68
CA ASN A 405 -4.33 -35.65 3.33
C ASN A 405 -4.77 -36.80 2.41
N ASP A 406 -5.56 -36.51 1.38
CA ASP A 406 -5.97 -37.45 0.35
C ASP A 406 -4.89 -37.67 -0.74
N GLY A 407 -3.79 -36.92 -0.69
CA GLY A 407 -2.72 -36.96 -1.68
C GLY A 407 -3.04 -36.21 -2.98
N ALA A 408 -4.12 -35.43 -3.02
CA ALA A 408 -4.44 -34.56 -4.14
C ALA A 408 -3.32 -33.52 -4.39
N LYS A 409 -3.29 -33.00 -5.61
CA LYS A 409 -2.35 -31.94 -6.01
C LYS A 409 -2.92 -30.54 -5.79
N GLU A 410 -4.25 -30.44 -5.80
CA GLU A 410 -5.00 -29.21 -5.70
C GLU A 410 -6.31 -29.46 -4.95
N TYR A 411 -6.84 -28.42 -4.33
CA TYR A 411 -8.14 -28.42 -3.66
C TYR A 411 -9.04 -27.38 -4.33
N GLU A 412 -10.25 -27.77 -4.72
CA GLU A 412 -11.24 -26.87 -5.32
C GLU A 412 -11.96 -26.09 -4.22
N PHE A 413 -11.80 -24.76 -4.22
CA PHE A 413 -12.48 -23.87 -3.27
C PHE A 413 -13.70 -23.15 -3.87
N SER A 414 -13.88 -23.23 -5.19
CA SER A 414 -15.10 -22.77 -5.85
C SER A 414 -15.37 -23.59 -7.11
N VAL A 415 -16.54 -24.23 -7.14
CA VAL A 415 -17.06 -24.94 -8.33
C VAL A 415 -17.29 -23.96 -9.49
N VAL A 416 -17.69 -22.72 -9.18
CA VAL A 416 -17.86 -21.66 -10.17
C VAL A 416 -16.47 -21.25 -10.65
N ASN A 417 -16.27 -21.31 -11.98
CA ASN A 417 -14.97 -21.10 -12.65
C ASN A 417 -13.85 -22.09 -12.29
N ASN A 418 -14.14 -23.18 -11.55
CA ASN A 418 -13.17 -24.24 -11.21
C ASN A 418 -11.90 -23.66 -10.56
N LEU A 419 -12.09 -22.84 -9.52
CA LEU A 419 -10.98 -22.19 -8.82
C LEU A 419 -10.37 -23.16 -7.80
N THR A 420 -9.06 -23.36 -7.88
CA THR A 420 -8.33 -24.35 -7.08
C THR A 420 -7.14 -23.73 -6.36
N ILE A 421 -6.71 -24.34 -5.25
CA ILE A 421 -5.44 -24.02 -4.59
C ILE A 421 -4.52 -25.24 -4.68
N SER A 422 -3.36 -25.08 -5.30
CA SER A 422 -2.39 -26.16 -5.49
C SER A 422 -1.41 -26.24 -4.31
N ARG A 423 -0.67 -27.36 -4.23
CA ARG A 423 0.45 -27.49 -3.27
C ARG A 423 1.57 -26.45 -3.50
N ALA A 424 1.74 -25.98 -4.74
CA ALA A 424 2.72 -24.93 -5.02
C ALA A 424 2.26 -23.58 -4.44
N ASP A 425 0.97 -23.25 -4.61
CA ASP A 425 0.36 -22.06 -4.03
C ASP A 425 0.45 -22.08 -2.49
N VAL A 426 0.09 -23.22 -1.86
CA VAL A 426 0.22 -23.40 -0.40
C VAL A 426 1.66 -23.24 0.06
N SER A 427 2.64 -23.71 -0.72
CA SER A 427 4.05 -23.55 -0.40
C SER A 427 4.53 -22.09 -0.49
N ALA A 428 4.04 -21.31 -1.46
CA ALA A 428 4.34 -19.88 -1.56
C ALA A 428 3.74 -19.12 -0.36
N LEU A 429 2.49 -19.43 -0.01
CA LEU A 429 1.82 -18.85 1.16
C LEU A 429 2.52 -19.21 2.47
N ALA A 430 3.02 -20.43 2.61
CA ALA A 430 3.81 -20.85 3.76
C ALA A 430 5.09 -20.01 3.93
N GLN A 431 5.80 -19.71 2.82
CA GLN A 431 7.02 -18.89 2.86
C GLN A 431 6.73 -17.44 3.21
N ALA A 432 5.67 -16.86 2.62
CA ALA A 432 5.24 -15.50 2.94
C ALA A 432 4.82 -15.37 4.41
N LYS A 433 4.03 -16.33 4.90
CA LYS A 433 3.63 -16.41 6.30
C LYS A 433 4.82 -16.65 7.23
N ALA A 434 5.82 -17.43 6.80
CA ALA A 434 7.04 -17.66 7.59
C ALA A 434 7.86 -16.38 7.78
N ALA A 435 7.95 -15.51 6.76
CA ALA A 435 8.61 -14.22 6.90
C ALA A 435 7.94 -13.35 7.98
N ASN A 436 6.60 -13.29 7.98
CA ASN A 436 5.80 -12.57 8.99
C ASN A 436 5.98 -13.17 10.39
N TYR A 437 6.04 -14.51 10.46
CA TYR A 437 6.31 -15.25 11.69
C TYR A 437 7.69 -14.89 12.25
N CYS A 438 8.73 -14.92 11.43
CA CYS A 438 10.09 -14.56 11.83
C CYS A 438 10.16 -13.16 12.43
N GLY A 439 9.58 -12.16 11.77
CA GLY A 439 9.60 -10.79 12.26
C GLY A 439 9.00 -10.66 13.65
N GLN A 440 7.80 -11.20 13.84
CA GLN A 440 7.10 -11.16 15.12
C GLN A 440 7.87 -11.93 16.20
N ALA A 441 8.26 -13.17 15.93
CA ALA A 441 8.94 -14.04 16.90
C ALA A 441 10.32 -13.50 17.32
N ILE A 442 11.13 -13.05 16.35
CA ILE A 442 12.48 -12.53 16.61
C ILE A 442 12.39 -11.22 17.40
N VAL A 443 11.50 -10.31 17.03
CA VAL A 443 11.35 -9.03 17.74
C VAL A 443 10.77 -9.23 19.14
N LEU A 444 9.80 -10.14 19.32
CA LEU A 444 9.28 -10.50 20.65
C LEU A 444 10.40 -11.04 21.56
N ARG A 445 11.21 -11.95 21.03
CA ARG A 445 12.36 -12.53 21.72
C ARG A 445 13.40 -11.47 22.10
N GLU A 446 13.77 -10.58 21.17
CA GLU A 446 14.71 -9.47 21.42
C GLU A 446 14.17 -8.46 22.45
N TYR A 447 12.85 -8.23 22.44
CA TYR A 447 12.20 -7.40 23.45
C TYR A 447 12.27 -8.05 24.83
N GLY A 448 12.11 -9.37 24.89
CA GLY A 448 12.38 -10.20 26.08
C GLY A 448 11.22 -10.28 27.07
N LEU A 449 9.97 -10.06 26.62
CA LEU A 449 8.76 -10.25 27.41
C LEU A 449 7.89 -11.36 26.83
N PRO A 450 7.22 -12.15 27.69
CA PRO A 450 6.26 -13.15 27.21
C PRO A 450 4.99 -12.44 26.70
N ILE A 451 4.32 -13.05 25.72
CA ILE A 451 3.22 -12.43 24.96
C ILE A 451 2.06 -11.97 25.85
N GLU A 452 1.81 -12.62 26.97
CA GLU A 452 0.71 -12.29 27.89
C GLU A 452 0.90 -10.94 28.59
N LYS A 453 2.13 -10.41 28.60
CA LYS A 453 2.47 -9.09 29.14
C LYS A 453 2.14 -7.95 28.20
N PHE A 454 1.90 -8.23 26.92
CA PHE A 454 1.50 -7.21 25.97
C PHE A 454 0.03 -6.86 26.17
N GLU A 455 -0.27 -5.57 26.10
CA GLU A 455 -1.63 -5.06 26.30
C GLU A 455 -2.50 -5.40 25.10
N LYS A 456 -1.99 -5.13 23.89
CA LYS A 456 -2.70 -5.27 22.62
C LYS A 456 -1.79 -5.67 21.47
N LEU A 457 -2.38 -6.30 20.46
CA LEU A 457 -1.83 -6.45 19.12
C LEU A 457 -2.68 -5.63 18.16
N TYR A 458 -2.10 -4.58 17.59
CA TYR A 458 -2.70 -3.77 16.54
C TYR A 458 -2.36 -4.36 15.17
N LEU A 459 -3.39 -4.66 14.38
CA LEU A 459 -3.25 -5.15 13.02
C LEU A 459 -3.63 -4.03 12.04
N ALA A 460 -2.63 -3.50 11.34
CA ALA A 460 -2.75 -2.44 10.36
C ALA A 460 -2.64 -2.99 8.92
N GLY A 461 -3.06 -2.17 7.96
CA GLY A 461 -2.94 -2.46 6.53
C GLY A 461 -4.29 -2.62 5.83
N GLY A 462 -4.31 -2.34 4.52
CA GLY A 462 -5.51 -2.45 3.70
C GLY A 462 -6.06 -3.88 3.59
N PHE A 463 -5.17 -4.87 3.72
CA PHE A 463 -5.53 -6.28 3.73
C PHE A 463 -6.07 -6.73 5.11
N ALA A 464 -5.44 -6.27 6.20
CA ALA A 464 -5.70 -6.69 7.57
C ALA A 464 -7.16 -6.56 8.02
N ASN A 465 -7.88 -5.52 7.59
CA ASN A 465 -9.24 -5.26 8.08
C ASN A 465 -10.25 -6.37 7.77
N TYR A 466 -10.01 -7.16 6.73
CA TYR A 466 -10.89 -8.24 6.29
C TYR A 466 -10.43 -9.61 6.78
N VAL A 467 -9.26 -9.68 7.42
CA VAL A 467 -8.73 -10.92 8.00
C VAL A 467 -9.57 -11.31 9.21
N ASP A 468 -9.89 -12.60 9.30
CA ASP A 468 -10.38 -13.21 10.52
C ASP A 468 -9.20 -13.46 11.47
N GLU A 469 -9.23 -12.77 12.61
CA GLU A 469 -8.13 -12.74 13.56
C GLU A 469 -7.89 -14.13 14.19
N SER A 470 -8.94 -14.93 14.38
CA SER A 470 -8.81 -16.29 14.90
C SER A 470 -8.08 -17.17 13.88
N ASN A 471 -8.51 -17.12 12.62
CA ASN A 471 -7.88 -17.88 11.54
C ASN A 471 -6.41 -17.47 11.35
N ALA A 472 -6.10 -16.17 11.44
CA ALA A 472 -4.74 -15.66 11.37
C ALA A 472 -3.86 -16.17 12.51
N ILE A 473 -4.37 -16.25 13.75
CA ILE A 473 -3.66 -16.86 14.88
C ILE A 473 -3.48 -18.37 14.67
N ASP A 474 -4.52 -19.08 14.23
CA ASP A 474 -4.52 -20.54 14.08
C ASP A 474 -3.48 -21.03 13.07
N ILE A 475 -3.30 -20.31 11.97
CA ILE A 475 -2.28 -20.61 10.98
C ILE A 475 -0.89 -20.04 11.34
N GLY A 476 -0.81 -19.23 12.40
CA GLY A 476 0.40 -18.56 12.89
C GLY A 476 0.82 -17.34 12.07
N PHE A 477 -0.10 -16.71 11.34
CA PHE A 477 0.15 -15.51 10.56
C PHE A 477 0.44 -14.30 11.46
N ILE A 478 -0.28 -14.20 12.58
CA ILE A 478 -0.03 -13.23 13.65
C ILE A 478 0.31 -13.93 14.97
N ALA A 479 0.94 -13.18 15.88
CA ALA A 479 1.30 -13.66 17.20
C ALA A 479 0.09 -14.21 17.96
N ASN A 480 0.33 -15.25 18.76
CA ASN A 480 -0.69 -16.00 19.50
C ASN A 480 -1.22 -15.21 20.72
N MET A 481 -1.88 -14.09 20.41
CA MET A 481 -2.46 -13.15 21.35
C MET A 481 -3.93 -13.51 21.62
N PRO A 482 -4.45 -13.36 22.85
CA PRO A 482 -5.87 -13.50 23.10
C PRO A 482 -6.69 -12.62 22.16
N LEU A 483 -7.74 -13.18 21.55
CA LEU A 483 -8.52 -12.54 20.50
C LEU A 483 -9.07 -11.17 20.91
N GLU A 484 -9.49 -11.02 22.17
CA GLU A 484 -9.98 -9.76 22.73
C GLU A 484 -8.93 -8.66 22.84
N LYS A 485 -7.65 -8.99 22.70
CA LYS A 485 -6.52 -8.06 22.67
C LYS A 485 -6.03 -7.76 21.25
N VAL A 486 -6.60 -8.39 20.23
CA VAL A 486 -6.29 -8.08 18.83
C VAL A 486 -7.24 -6.99 18.35
N GLU A 487 -6.68 -5.90 17.81
CA GLU A 487 -7.44 -4.75 17.34
C GLU A 487 -7.03 -4.40 15.90
N LYS A 488 -7.99 -4.48 14.97
CA LYS A 488 -7.77 -4.05 13.58
C LYS A 488 -7.89 -2.54 13.48
N VAL A 489 -6.82 -1.87 13.06
CA VAL A 489 -6.74 -0.39 13.05
C VAL A 489 -6.92 0.24 11.68
N GLY A 490 -6.99 -0.60 10.64
CA GLY A 490 -7.20 -0.19 9.27
C GLY A 490 -5.97 0.44 8.63
N ASN A 491 -6.17 1.45 7.76
CA ASN A 491 -5.06 2.19 7.15
C ASN A 491 -4.54 3.24 8.16
N ALA A 492 -3.74 2.74 9.12
CA ALA A 492 -3.13 3.55 10.15
C ALA A 492 -2.11 4.55 9.59
N ALA A 493 -1.43 4.22 8.48
CA ALA A 493 -0.50 5.13 7.81
C ALA A 493 -1.21 6.40 7.31
N LEU A 494 -2.39 6.27 6.69
CA LEU A 494 -3.18 7.41 6.25
C LEU A 494 -3.73 8.24 7.42
N GLU A 495 -4.16 7.60 8.50
CA GLU A 495 -4.59 8.29 9.72
C GLU A 495 -3.43 9.08 10.34
N GLY A 496 -2.26 8.44 10.47
CA GLY A 496 -1.04 9.08 10.97
C GLY A 496 -0.57 10.23 10.08
N ALA A 497 -0.70 10.12 8.76
CA ALA A 497 -0.46 11.23 7.84
C ALA A 497 -1.44 12.38 8.06
N GLY A 498 -2.71 12.08 8.37
CA GLY A 498 -3.72 13.06 8.78
C GLY A 498 -3.37 13.75 10.09
N ILE A 499 -2.92 13.00 11.10
CA ILE A 499 -2.44 13.52 12.40
C ILE A 499 -1.25 14.45 12.18
N MET A 500 -0.26 14.03 11.37
CA MET A 500 0.87 14.88 11.00
C MET A 500 0.37 16.14 10.27
N LEU A 501 -0.56 16.02 9.32
CA LEU A 501 -1.10 17.16 8.60
C LEU A 501 -1.76 18.18 9.54
N LEU A 502 -2.55 17.70 10.50
CA LEU A 502 -3.31 18.52 11.44
C LEU A 502 -2.49 19.04 12.62
N SER A 503 -1.34 18.46 12.94
CA SER A 503 -0.55 18.86 14.11
C SER A 503 0.95 18.82 13.85
N THR A 504 1.58 20.00 13.73
CA THR A 504 3.04 20.12 13.63
C THR A 504 3.74 19.68 14.91
N VAL A 505 3.06 19.77 16.06
CA VAL A 505 3.57 19.24 17.34
C VAL A 505 3.72 17.72 17.26
N LYS A 506 2.73 17.01 16.70
CA LYS A 506 2.83 15.57 16.48
C LYS A 506 3.91 15.19 15.47
N ARG A 507 4.20 16.04 14.46
CA ARG A 507 5.37 15.85 13.58
C ARG A 507 6.67 15.87 14.38
N GLU A 508 6.85 16.87 15.25
CA GLU A 508 8.06 16.96 16.07
C GLU A 508 8.20 15.79 17.06
N GLU A 509 7.09 15.30 17.61
CA GLU A 509 7.09 14.14 18.51
C GLU A 509 7.52 12.87 17.77
N ILE A 510 6.88 12.56 16.63
CA ILE A 510 7.23 11.34 15.88
C ILE A 510 8.64 11.41 15.30
N GLU A 511 9.09 12.56 14.81
CA GLU A 511 10.48 12.74 14.33
C GLU A 511 11.53 12.46 15.40
N LYS A 512 11.24 12.79 16.67
CA LYS A 512 12.12 12.46 17.79
C LYS A 512 12.04 10.99 18.16
N LEU A 513 10.83 10.42 18.14
CA LEU A 513 10.60 9.03 18.51
C LEU A 513 11.26 8.06 17.52
N THR A 514 11.09 8.27 16.21
CA THR A 514 11.67 7.38 15.20
C THR A 514 13.19 7.29 15.30
N ALA A 515 13.85 8.37 15.72
CA ALA A 515 15.29 8.41 15.95
C ALA A 515 15.76 7.54 17.13
N THR A 516 14.86 7.09 18.00
CA THR A 516 15.16 6.23 19.16
C THR A 516 14.77 4.77 18.97
N ILE A 517 14.07 4.42 17.89
CA ILE A 517 13.60 3.06 17.64
C ILE A 517 14.78 2.16 17.28
N GLU A 518 14.83 0.98 17.89
CA GLU A 518 15.85 -0.04 17.66
C GLU A 518 15.46 -0.90 16.44
N HIS A 519 16.16 -0.76 15.32
CA HIS A 519 15.94 -1.61 14.15
C HIS A 519 16.56 -3.00 14.34
N VAL A 520 15.75 -4.04 14.20
CA VAL A 520 16.17 -5.44 14.25
C VAL A 520 16.36 -5.96 12.81
N GLU A 521 17.62 -6.13 12.39
CA GLU A 521 17.99 -6.70 11.09
C GLU A 521 17.77 -8.22 11.11
N LEU A 522 16.59 -8.68 10.69
CA LEU A 522 16.14 -10.07 10.79
C LEU A 522 17.12 -11.07 10.17
N GLU A 523 17.71 -10.72 9.02
CA GLU A 523 18.66 -11.55 8.28
C GLU A 523 19.98 -11.78 9.02
N THR A 524 20.27 -10.97 10.04
CA THR A 524 21.47 -11.11 10.88
C THR A 524 21.20 -11.94 12.13
N ALA A 525 19.94 -12.27 12.42
CA ALA A 525 19.57 -13.08 13.56
C ALA A 525 20.09 -14.52 13.39
N PRO A 526 20.86 -15.07 14.35
CA PRO A 526 21.53 -16.37 14.20
C PRO A 526 20.55 -17.55 14.05
N ASP A 527 19.34 -17.40 14.57
CA ASP A 527 18.24 -18.36 14.57
C ASP A 527 17.11 -17.99 13.58
N PHE A 528 17.36 -17.04 12.67
CA PHE A 528 16.40 -16.68 11.62
C PHE A 528 15.86 -17.91 10.87
N PHE A 529 16.75 -18.82 10.48
CA PHE A 529 16.36 -20.03 9.75
C PHE A 529 15.55 -21.01 10.61
N GLU A 530 15.76 -21.05 11.93
CA GLU A 530 14.98 -21.91 12.83
C GLU A 530 13.54 -21.41 12.89
N PHE A 531 13.35 -20.10 13.12
CA PHE A 531 12.03 -19.46 13.09
C PHE A 531 11.39 -19.52 11.71
N PHE A 532 12.17 -19.46 10.62
CA PHE A 532 11.61 -19.53 9.27
C PHE A 532 11.05 -20.92 8.97
N VAL A 533 11.78 -21.97 9.34
CA VAL A 533 11.33 -23.36 9.17
C VAL A 533 10.09 -23.62 10.02
N GLU A 534 10.07 -23.16 11.26
CA GLU A 534 8.86 -23.25 12.10
C GLU A 534 7.70 -22.43 11.52
N GLY A 535 7.98 -21.21 11.06
CA GLY A 535 7.02 -20.31 10.45
C GLY A 535 6.34 -20.91 9.23
N CYS A 536 7.03 -21.76 8.45
CA CYS A 536 6.43 -22.46 7.30
C CYS A 536 5.30 -23.42 7.67
N HIS A 537 5.16 -23.80 8.95
CA HIS A 537 4.08 -24.68 9.39
C HIS A 537 2.79 -23.89 9.63
N PHE A 538 1.64 -24.44 9.24
CA PHE A 538 0.32 -23.87 9.51
C PHE A 538 -0.16 -24.28 10.91
N LYS A 539 0.43 -23.66 11.92
CA LYS A 539 0.09 -23.72 13.35
C LYS A 539 0.34 -22.36 14.00
N SER A 540 -0.31 -22.10 15.14
CA SER A 540 -0.09 -20.91 15.95
C SER A 540 1.36 -20.77 16.42
N MET A 541 1.78 -19.51 16.64
CA MET A 541 3.07 -19.18 17.27
C MET A 541 3.13 -19.76 18.69
N ASP A 542 4.29 -20.31 19.03
CA ASP A 542 4.57 -20.76 20.39
C ASP A 542 4.65 -19.52 21.32
N THR A 543 4.08 -19.61 22.53
CA THR A 543 3.94 -18.47 23.47
C THR A 543 5.15 -18.27 24.40
N THR A 544 6.30 -18.87 24.08
CA THR A 544 7.46 -18.98 25.00
C THR A 544 8.27 -17.70 25.15
#